data_AF-A0A963V4E5-F1
#
_entry.id   AF-A0A963V4E5-F1
#
_cell.length_a   1.000
_cell.length_b   1.000
_cell.length_c   1.000
_cell.angle_alpha   90.00
_cell.angle_beta   90.00
_cell.angle_gamma   90.00
#
_symmetry.space_group_name_H-M   'P 1'
#
loop_
_entity.id
_entity.type
_entity.pdbx_description
1 polymer ?
#
loop_
_entity_poly.entity_id
_entity_poly.type
_entity_poly.pdbx_seq_one_letter_code
_entity_poly.pdbx_strand_id
1 'polypeptide(L)' 'MKTYTAKPAEIEKKWILIDAEGIVLGRLAVIVANRLRGKHKPTYTPHMDMGDNVIVINA' A
#
# COMPACT_ATOMS: atom_id res chain seq x y z
N MET A 1 27.03 8.44 -5.87
CA MET A 1 25.97 7.43 -6.11
C MET A 1 24.62 8.15 -6.03
N LYS A 2 23.69 7.91 -6.96
CA LYS A 2 22.34 8.52 -6.91
C LYS A 2 21.38 7.58 -6.19
N THR A 3 20.49 8.13 -5.37
CA THR A 3 19.43 7.37 -4.70
C THR A 3 18.47 6.79 -5.74
N TYR A 4 18.00 5.57 -5.50
CA TYR A 4 17.00 4.93 -6.35
C TYR A 4 15.71 5.75 -6.41
N THR A 5 15.09 5.81 -7.58
CA THR A 5 13.77 6.41 -7.82
C THR A 5 13.02 5.46 -8.74
N ALA A 6 11.88 4.95 -8.31
CA ALA A 6 11.11 3.99 -9.10
C ALA A 6 10.58 4.65 -10.38
N LYS A 7 10.64 3.92 -11.49
CA LYS A 7 10.01 4.34 -12.74
C LYS A 7 8.57 3.85 -12.79
N PRO A 8 7.64 4.58 -13.44
CA PRO A 8 6.25 4.15 -13.57
C PRO A 8 6.08 2.72 -14.14
N ALA A 9 6.93 2.34 -15.11
CA ALA A 9 6.89 1.03 -15.75
C ALA A 9 7.31 -0.14 -14.84
N GLU A 10 8.02 0.13 -13.74
CA GLU A 10 8.49 -0.87 -12.77
C GLU A 10 7.51 -1.03 -11.60
N ILE A 11 6.43 -0.23 -11.55
CA ILE A 11 5.46 -0.24 -10.46
C ILE A 11 4.45 -1.37 -10.68
N GLU A 12 4.63 -2.44 -9.92
CA GLU A 12 3.64 -3.51 -9.82
C GLU A 12 2.68 -3.24 -8.66
N LYS A 13 1.38 -3.11 -8.98
CA LYS A 13 0.30 -2.98 -8.01
C LYS A 13 -0.37 -4.33 -7.81
N LYS A 14 -0.28 -4.90 -6.60
CA LYS A 14 -0.98 -6.14 -6.26
C LYS A 14 -2.39 -5.83 -5.78
N TRP A 15 -3.29 -6.80 -5.87
CA TRP A 15 -4.62 -6.73 -5.27
C TRP A 15 -4.62 -7.47 -3.94
N ILE A 16 -5.18 -6.84 -2.91
CA ILE A 16 -5.25 -7.38 -1.55
C ILE A 16 -6.70 -7.30 -1.09
N LEU A 17 -7.22 -8.42 -0.59
CA LEU A 17 -8.52 -8.50 0.08
C LEU A 17 -8.29 -8.50 1.59
N ILE A 18 -9.02 -7.65 2.32
CA ILE A 18 -8.96 -7.57 3.77
C ILE A 18 -10.36 -7.73 4.34
N ASP A 19 -10.51 -8.68 5.25
CA ASP A 19 -11.70 -8.83 6.07
C ASP A 19 -11.58 -7.94 7.32
N ALA A 20 -12.55 -7.05 7.52
CA ALA A 20 -12.55 -6.10 8.62
C ALA A 20 -13.31 -6.60 9.87
N GLU A 21 -13.93 -7.79 9.82
CA GLU A 21 -14.74 -8.31 10.92
C GLU A 21 -13.92 -8.43 12.23
N GLY A 22 -14.44 -7.82 13.29
CA GLY A 22 -13.81 -7.84 14.62
C GLY A 22 -12.51 -7.01 14.75
N ILE A 23 -12.12 -6.24 13.72
CA ILE A 23 -10.89 -5.44 13.75
C ILE A 23 -11.17 -4.00 14.19
N VAL A 24 -10.30 -3.46 15.06
CA VAL A 24 -10.35 -2.06 15.48
C VAL A 24 -10.06 -1.15 14.28
N LEU A 25 -11.05 -0.31 13.92
CA LEU A 25 -11.02 0.60 12.77
C LEU A 25 -9.70 1.37 12.61
N GLY A 26 -9.23 2.04 13.67
CA GLY A 26 -8.01 2.86 13.58
C GLY A 26 -6.76 2.03 13.25
N ARG A 27 -6.67 0.79 13.75
CA ARG A 27 -5.53 -0.10 13.46
C ARG A 27 -5.59 -0.59 12.01
N LEU A 28 -6.78 -0.97 11.55
CA LEU A 28 -7.00 -1.36 10.15
C LEU A 28 -6.65 -0.22 9.20
N ALA A 29 -7.16 0.99 9.47
CA ALA A 29 -6.96 2.16 8.63
C ALA A 29 -5.47 2.51 8.45
N VAL A 30 -4.67 2.43 9.51
CA VAL A 30 -3.21 2.69 9.44
C VAL A 30 -2.50 1.66 8.55
N ILE A 31 -2.86 0.38 8.66
CA ILE A 31 -2.29 -0.69 7.83
C ILE A 31 -2.67 -0.48 6.36
N VAL A 32 -3.95 -0.22 6.09
CA VAL A 32 -4.46 0.05 4.74
C VAL A 32 -3.77 1.26 4.13
N ALA A 33 -3.65 2.37 4.86
CA ALA A 33 -2.95 3.57 4.39
C ALA A 33 -1.48 3.30 4.03
N ASN A 34 -0.77 2.48 4.80
CA ASN A 34 0.61 2.10 4.49
C ASN A 34 0.72 1.20 3.24
N ARG A 35 -0.29 0.36 2.99
CA ARG A 35 -0.39 -0.46 1.77
C ARG A 35 -0.71 0.39 0.54
N LEU A 36 -1.70 1.27 0.63
CA LEU A 36 -2.09 2.21 -0.44
C LEU A 36 -0.96 3.19 -0.80
N ARG A 37 -0.10 3.56 0.15
CA ARG A 37 1.08 4.40 -0.15
C ARG A 37 2.28 3.62 -0.68
N GLY A 38 2.28 2.28 -0.58
CA GLY A 38 3.43 1.46 -0.93
C GLY A 38 4.60 1.56 0.06
N LYS A 39 4.40 2.13 1.27
CA LYS A 39 5.44 2.29 2.31
C LYS A 39 6.05 0.97 2.79
N HIS A 40 5.34 -0.12 2.58
CA HIS A 40 5.79 -1.47 2.91
C HIS A 40 6.75 -2.06 1.84
N LYS A 41 6.88 -1.42 0.67
CA LYS A 41 7.78 -1.86 -0.41
C LYS A 41 9.17 -1.22 -0.20
N PRO A 42 10.27 -1.98 -0.42
CA PRO A 42 11.62 -1.43 -0.28
C PRO A 42 11.95 -0.38 -1.35
N THR A 43 11.20 -0.35 -2.45
CA THR A 43 11.31 0.60 -3.56
C THR A 43 10.54 1.91 -3.33
N TYR A 44 10.00 2.12 -2.12
CA TYR A 44 9.17 3.27 -1.78
C TYR A 44 9.78 4.60 -2.24
N THR A 45 9.05 5.29 -3.10
CA THR A 45 9.43 6.59 -3.64
C THR A 45 8.33 7.59 -3.29
N PRO A 46 8.57 8.61 -2.44
CA PRO A 46 7.52 9.44 -1.86
C PRO A 46 6.62 10.20 -2.83
N HIS A 47 7.13 10.55 -4.01
CA HIS A 47 6.41 11.30 -5.03
C HIS A 47 5.68 10.40 -6.05
N MET A 48 5.79 9.08 -5.90
CA MET A 48 5.20 8.10 -6.81
C MET A 48 4.12 7.27 -6.10
N ASP A 49 3.00 7.03 -6.77
CA ASP A 49 1.99 6.08 -6.32
C ASP A 49 2.38 4.66 -6.73
N MET A 50 2.91 3.92 -5.77
CA MET A 50 3.30 2.51 -5.93
C MET A 50 2.62 1.59 -4.92
N GLY A 51 1.49 2.03 -4.38
CA GLY A 51 0.67 1.24 -3.49
C GLY A 51 0.09 -0.01 -4.14
N ASP A 52 -0.47 -0.86 -3.28
CA ASP A 52 -1.31 -1.96 -3.72
C ASP A 52 -2.78 -1.55 -3.70
N ASN A 53 -3.59 -2.19 -4.52
CA ASN A 53 -5.03 -2.03 -4.51
C ASN A 53 -5.60 -2.83 -3.34
N VAL A 54 -6.48 -2.22 -2.55
CA VAL A 54 -7.05 -2.84 -1.34
C VAL A 54 -8.57 -2.88 -1.48
N ILE A 55 -9.14 -4.08 -1.30
CA ILE A 55 -10.57 -4.33 -1.17
C ILE A 55 -10.82 -4.68 0.29
N VAL A 56 -11.75 -3.98 0.93
CA VAL A 56 -12.15 -4.26 2.31
C VAL A 56 -13.58 -4.81 2.30
N ILE A 57 -13.80 -5.93 2.97
CA ILE A 57 -15.11 -6.56 3.15
C ILE A 57 -15.48 -6.58 4.63
N ASN A 58 -16.78 -6.75 4.92
CA ASN A 58 -17.33 -6.77 6.29
C ASN A 58 -16.93 -5.54 7.11
N ALA A 59 -16.97 -4.37 6.46
CA ALA A 59 -16.57 -3.08 7.03
C ALA A 59 -17.53 -2.57 8.11
#